data_AF-K3WA61-F1
#
_entry.id   AF-K3WA61-F1
#
_cell.length_a   1.000
_cell.length_b   1.000
_cell.length_c   1.000
_cell.angle_alpha   90.00
_cell.angle_beta   90.00
_cell.angle_gamma   90.00
#
_symmetry.space_group_name_H-M   'P 1'
#
loop_
_entity.id
_entity.type
_entity.pdbx_description
1 polymer ?
#
loop_
_entity_poly.entity_id
_entity_poly.type
_entity_poly.pdbx_seq_one_letter_code
_entity_poly.pdbx_strand_id
1 'polypeptide(L)'
;MTDTQTPVASHRFAKAPHLWALGVGAVISGDFFGWQSALIAGFDGLLVTLSIVTVLYVLLSFSIAELSTTLPAGGGPYVFALHGIGRPAAFFAGLAESLKVIITCAVVVTGIGSYLNSLLDLDSDYGPLWWCVFYVLFVVLNVVGIELSFRIQLFTTVLSVILLLVGAQSNDFLASVIGAIVFFALGGVYYFHSVKPYLGAAKAIRDPLLSSSDVAHKI
;
A
#
# COMPACT_ATOMS: atom_id res chain seq x y z
N MET A 1 0.58 -8.45 43.24
CA MET A 1 -0.72 -8.59 42.55
C MET A 1 -0.44 -8.43 41.06
N THR A 2 -0.48 -9.55 40.35
CA THR A 2 -0.15 -9.71 38.93
C THR A 2 -1.32 -9.23 38.08
N ASP A 3 -1.11 -8.21 37.26
CA ASP A 3 -2.04 -7.82 36.19
C ASP A 3 -2.14 -8.97 35.18
N THR A 4 -3.24 -9.71 35.23
CA THR A 4 -3.65 -10.63 34.17
C THR A 4 -4.13 -9.80 32.98
N GLN A 5 -3.20 -9.40 32.10
CA GLN A 5 -3.55 -8.88 30.78
C GLN A 5 -4.18 -10.02 29.97
N THR A 6 -5.48 -9.91 29.72
CA THR A 6 -6.18 -10.75 28.75
C THR A 6 -5.54 -10.53 27.37
N PRO A 7 -5.17 -11.58 26.62
CA PRO A 7 -4.55 -11.41 25.30
C PRO A 7 -5.57 -10.75 24.36
N VAL A 8 -5.30 -9.49 23.98
CA VAL A 8 -6.08 -8.78 22.97
C VAL A 8 -6.01 -9.60 21.69
N ALA A 9 -7.14 -10.19 21.27
CA ALA A 9 -7.22 -10.95 20.03
C ALA A 9 -6.88 -10.03 18.85
N SER A 10 -5.65 -10.13 18.33
CA SER A 10 -5.22 -9.32 17.19
C SER A 10 -6.00 -9.77 15.96
N HIS A 11 -6.96 -8.98 15.51
CA HIS A 11 -7.68 -9.24 14.28
C HIS A 11 -6.69 -9.13 13.11
N ARG A 12 -6.28 -10.26 12.52
CA ARG A 12 -5.28 -10.30 11.44
C ARG A 12 -5.96 -9.92 10.12
N PHE A 13 -5.85 -8.65 9.76
CA PHE A 13 -6.45 -8.13 8.53
C PHE A 13 -5.64 -8.46 7.27
N ALA A 14 -4.32 -8.61 7.37
CA ALA A 14 -3.44 -8.90 6.23
C ALA A 14 -3.03 -10.39 6.22
N LYS A 15 -3.38 -11.09 5.14
CA LYS A 15 -2.91 -12.46 4.85
C LYS A 15 -1.72 -12.41 3.88
N ALA A 16 -0.99 -13.52 3.73
CA ALA A 16 0.13 -13.67 2.79
C ALA A 16 -0.06 -13.04 1.40
N PRO A 17 -1.21 -13.19 0.70
CA PRO A 17 -1.38 -12.59 -0.62
C PRO A 17 -1.46 -11.05 -0.59
N HIS A 18 -1.91 -10.46 0.53
CA HIS A 18 -1.91 -9.00 0.70
C HIS A 18 -0.48 -8.47 0.91
N LEU A 19 0.36 -9.23 1.61
CA LEU A 19 1.78 -8.90 1.79
C LEU A 19 2.54 -8.98 0.46
N TRP A 20 2.26 -10.01 -0.34
CA TRP A 20 2.79 -10.12 -1.71
C TRP A 20 2.35 -8.93 -2.57
N ALA A 21 1.06 -8.57 -2.53
CA ALA A 21 0.54 -7.46 -3.31
C ALA A 21 1.16 -6.10 -2.93
N LEU A 22 1.45 -5.88 -1.63
CA LEU A 22 2.16 -4.68 -1.19
C LEU A 22 3.56 -4.59 -1.78
N GLY A 23 4.31 -5.70 -1.78
CA GLY A 23 5.65 -5.75 -2.33
C GLY A 23 5.67 -5.60 -3.86
N VAL A 24 4.90 -6.44 -4.56
CA VAL A 24 4.89 -6.47 -6.03
C VAL A 24 4.26 -5.20 -6.61
N GLY A 25 3.18 -4.70 -6.02
CA GLY A 25 2.54 -3.46 -6.46
C GLY A 25 3.48 -2.25 -6.37
N ALA A 26 4.33 -2.18 -5.34
CA ALA A 26 5.32 -1.12 -5.19
C ALA A 26 6.40 -1.19 -6.30
N VAL A 27 6.84 -2.39 -6.69
CA VAL A 27 7.83 -2.57 -7.77
C VAL A 27 7.25 -2.20 -9.13
N ILE A 28 6.03 -2.65 -9.44
CA ILE A 28 5.37 -2.36 -10.73
C ILE A 28 5.12 -0.86 -10.89
N SER A 29 4.74 -0.17 -9.82
CA SER A 29 4.64 1.31 -9.84
C SER A 29 5.95 1.96 -10.31
N GLY A 30 7.10 1.46 -9.84
CA GLY A 30 8.42 1.95 -10.26
C GLY A 30 8.74 1.71 -11.73
N ASP A 31 8.22 0.64 -12.33
CA ASP A 31 8.42 0.32 -13.76
C ASP A 31 7.73 1.36 -14.67
N PHE A 32 6.50 1.77 -14.32
CA PHE A 32 5.71 2.73 -15.11
C PHE A 32 6.31 4.14 -15.14
N PHE A 33 6.96 4.59 -14.06
CA PHE A 33 7.46 5.98 -13.96
C PHE A 33 8.99 6.11 -13.95
N GLY A 34 9.68 5.15 -13.35
CA GLY A 34 11.09 5.31 -12.95
C GLY A 34 12.09 4.87 -14.00
N TRP A 35 11.85 3.74 -14.67
CA TRP A 35 12.89 3.11 -15.50
C TRP A 35 12.94 3.70 -16.91
N GLN A 36 11.81 4.20 -17.40
CA GLN A 36 11.71 4.83 -18.72
C GLN A 36 12.61 6.08 -18.81
N SER A 37 12.65 6.90 -17.76
CA SER A 37 13.52 8.07 -17.72
C SER A 37 15.01 7.71 -17.66
N ALA A 38 15.36 6.60 -17.00
CA ALA A 38 16.73 6.12 -16.93
C ALA A 38 17.20 5.46 -18.24
N LEU A 39 16.30 4.79 -18.97
CA LEU A 39 16.59 4.25 -20.31
C LEU A 39 16.91 5.34 -21.32
N ILE A 40 16.23 6.49 -21.24
CA ILE A 40 16.52 7.67 -22.07
C ILE A 40 17.97 8.17 -21.83
N ALA A 41 18.49 8.04 -20.60
CA ALA A 41 19.85 8.45 -20.26
C ALA A 41 20.94 7.47 -20.74
N GLY A 42 20.58 6.23 -21.07
CA GLY A 42 21.48 5.23 -21.67
C GLY A 42 21.31 3.83 -21.07
N PHE A 43 21.27 2.84 -21.96
CA PHE A 43 21.05 1.43 -21.59
C PHE A 43 22.17 0.84 -20.72
N ASP A 44 23.44 1.03 -21.11
CA ASP A 44 24.58 0.45 -20.40
C ASP A 44 24.73 1.00 -18.97
N GLY A 45 24.48 2.31 -18.81
CA GLY A 45 24.49 2.98 -17.51
C GLY A 45 23.36 2.49 -16.60
N LEU A 46 22.16 2.29 -17.16
CA LEU A 46 21.04 1.70 -16.43
C LEU A 46 21.35 0.26 -16.00
N LEU A 47 21.90 -0.57 -16.89
CA LEU A 47 22.20 -1.97 -16.60
C LEU A 47 23.17 -2.11 -15.43
N VAL A 48 24.27 -1.35 -15.43
CA VAL A 48 25.25 -1.35 -14.34
C VAL A 48 24.60 -0.86 -13.03
N THR A 49 23.88 0.26 -13.07
CA THR A 49 23.23 0.82 -11.89
C THR A 49 22.20 -0.13 -11.30
N LEU A 50 21.36 -0.73 -12.15
CA LEU A 50 20.34 -1.68 -11.74
C LEU A 50 20.97 -2.91 -11.10
N SER A 51 22.05 -3.45 -11.68
CA SER A 51 22.75 -4.61 -11.13
C SER A 51 23.27 -4.37 -9.70
N ILE A 52 23.87 -3.19 -9.44
CA ILE A 52 24.37 -2.83 -8.12
C ILE A 52 23.21 -2.67 -7.12
N VAL A 53 22.16 -1.94 -7.51
CA VAL A 53 20.99 -1.71 -6.66
C VAL A 53 20.26 -3.02 -6.34
N THR A 54 20.16 -3.95 -7.30
CA THR A 54 19.56 -5.28 -7.09
C THR A 54 20.32 -6.06 -6.02
N VAL A 55 21.66 -6.09 -6.07
CA VAL A 55 22.46 -6.78 -5.05
C VAL A 55 22.24 -6.17 -3.67
N LEU A 56 22.29 -4.84 -3.57
CA LEU A 56 22.04 -4.13 -2.31
C LEU A 56 20.63 -4.42 -1.76
N TYR A 57 19.63 -4.44 -2.63
CA TYR A 57 18.24 -4.72 -2.26
C TYR A 57 18.03 -6.15 -1.74
N VAL A 58 18.68 -7.15 -2.36
CA VAL A 58 18.61 -8.55 -1.91
C VAL A 58 19.25 -8.71 -0.52
N LEU A 59 20.44 -8.13 -0.32
CA LEU A 59 21.14 -8.16 0.97
C LEU A 59 20.34 -7.45 2.08
N LEU A 60 19.74 -6.30 1.76
CA LEU A 60 18.85 -5.57 2.66
C LEU A 60 17.62 -6.41 3.01
N SER A 61 17.02 -7.07 2.02
CA SER A 61 15.82 -7.91 2.22
C SER A 61 16.10 -9.09 3.14
N PHE A 62 17.24 -9.76 3.00
CA PHE A 62 17.63 -10.84 3.92
C PHE A 62 17.89 -10.33 5.34
N SER A 63 18.57 -9.19 5.49
CA SER A 63 18.76 -8.56 6.80
C SER A 63 17.42 -8.26 7.49
N ILE A 64 16.46 -7.67 6.77
CA ILE A 64 15.13 -7.37 7.29
C ILE A 64 14.36 -8.66 7.63
N ALA A 65 14.51 -9.72 6.83
CA ALA A 65 13.86 -10.99 7.11
C ALA A 65 14.34 -11.61 8.44
N GLU A 66 15.66 -11.64 8.70
CA GLU A 66 16.19 -12.12 9.97
C GLU A 66 15.73 -11.27 11.16
N LEU A 67 15.78 -9.93 11.02
CA LEU A 67 15.30 -8.99 12.04
C LEU A 67 13.79 -9.14 12.31
N SER A 68 12.99 -9.39 11.28
CA SER A 68 11.53 -9.54 11.41
C SER A 68 11.13 -10.83 12.12
N THR A 69 11.94 -11.90 12.00
CA THR A 69 11.70 -13.16 12.72
C THR A 69 12.12 -13.07 14.19
N THR A 70 13.14 -12.29 14.51
CA THR A 70 13.64 -12.10 15.88
C THR A 70 12.81 -11.08 16.67
N LEU A 71 12.24 -10.08 16.01
CA LEU A 71 11.42 -9.03 16.60
C LEU A 71 10.06 -8.92 15.89
N PRO A 72 9.07 -9.78 16.24
CA PRO A 72 7.75 -9.80 15.61
C PRO A 72 6.85 -8.66 16.11
N ALA A 73 7.29 -7.42 15.89
CA ALA A 73 6.57 -6.20 16.24
C ALA A 73 6.29 -5.36 15.00
N GLY A 74 5.09 -4.78 14.90
CA GLY A 74 4.63 -4.00 13.75
C GLY A 74 5.24 -2.60 13.59
N GLY A 75 6.42 -2.33 14.17
CA GLY A 75 7.02 -0.99 14.19
C GLY A 75 8.17 -0.75 13.22
N GLY A 76 8.48 -1.72 12.36
CA GLY A 76 9.42 -1.54 11.24
C GLY A 76 10.85 -1.12 11.66
N PRO A 77 11.53 -0.29 10.85
CA PRO A 77 12.93 0.10 11.09
C PRO A 77 13.17 0.78 12.45
N TYR A 78 12.17 1.49 12.98
CA TYR A 78 12.22 2.10 14.30
C TYR A 78 12.49 1.07 15.39
N VAL A 79 11.75 -0.04 15.39
CA VAL A 79 11.87 -1.10 16.40
C VAL A 79 13.20 -1.85 16.24
N PHE A 80 13.64 -2.07 15.01
CA PHE A 80 14.94 -2.69 14.75
C PHE A 80 16.09 -1.82 15.26
N ALA A 81 16.06 -0.51 14.99
CA ALA A 81 17.06 0.43 15.46
C ALA A 81 17.03 0.59 17.00
N LEU A 82 15.85 0.52 17.61
CA LEU A 82 15.70 0.61 19.07
C LEU A 82 16.36 -0.56 19.78
N HIS A 83 16.19 -1.78 19.27
CA HIS A 83 16.77 -2.99 19.87
C HIS A 83 18.23 -3.22 19.46
N GLY A 84 18.65 -2.74 18.27
CA GLY A 84 20.01 -2.96 17.75
C GLY A 84 21.04 -1.90 18.16
N ILE A 85 20.68 -0.61 18.10
CA ILE A 85 21.63 0.52 18.26
C ILE A 85 21.27 1.37 19.48
N GLY A 86 19.97 1.58 19.73
CA GLY A 86 19.48 2.31 20.90
C GLY A 86 18.58 3.50 20.56
N ARG A 87 18.12 4.19 21.61
CA ARG A 87 17.09 5.24 21.55
C ARG A 87 17.34 6.38 20.54
N PRO A 88 18.55 6.99 20.43
CA PRO A 88 18.74 8.09 19.49
C PRO A 88 18.67 7.63 18.03
N ALA A 89 19.24 6.46 17.72
CA ALA A 89 19.17 5.88 16.38
C ALA A 89 17.72 5.52 15.99
N ALA A 90 16.94 4.99 16.94
CA ALA A 90 15.52 4.73 16.73
C ALA A 90 14.74 5.99 16.39
N PHE A 91 14.97 7.09 17.11
CA PHE A 91 14.31 8.37 16.83
C PHE A 91 14.58 8.86 15.39
N PHE A 92 15.84 8.86 14.95
CA PHE A 92 16.18 9.23 13.57
C PHE A 92 15.60 8.26 12.54
N ALA A 93 15.61 6.96 12.81
CA ALA A 93 15.01 5.96 11.92
C ALA A 93 13.49 6.19 11.76
N GLY A 94 12.78 6.51 12.85
CA GLY A 94 11.35 6.83 12.82
C GLY A 94 11.04 8.13 12.07
N LEU A 95 11.87 9.16 12.24
CA LEU A 95 11.73 10.42 11.49
C LEU A 95 11.99 10.21 9.99
N ALA A 96 13.06 9.51 9.64
CA ALA A 96 13.38 9.19 8.25
C ALA A 96 12.27 8.35 7.59
N GLU A 97 11.73 7.37 8.31
CA GLU A 97 10.63 6.55 7.84
C GLU A 97 9.35 7.38 7.61
N SER A 98 9.04 8.31 8.51
CA SER A 98 7.90 9.22 8.37
C SER A 98 8.05 10.13 7.14
N LEU A 99 9.24 10.70 6.96
CA LEU A 99 9.56 11.53 5.79
C LEU A 99 9.46 10.74 4.49
N LYS A 100 9.98 9.51 4.47
CA LYS A 100 9.88 8.61 3.32
C LYS A 100 8.42 8.38 2.92
N VAL A 101 7.54 8.11 3.88
CA VAL A 101 6.11 7.88 3.59
C VAL A 101 5.46 9.13 3.00
N ILE A 102 5.76 10.32 3.52
CA ILE A 102 5.25 11.60 2.97
C ILE A 102 5.71 11.79 1.52
N ILE A 103 7.00 11.61 1.26
CA ILE A 103 7.56 11.76 -0.10
C ILE A 103 6.95 10.72 -1.05
N THR A 104 6.79 9.47 -0.59
CA THR A 104 6.19 8.40 -1.40
C THR A 104 4.76 8.76 -1.80
N CYS A 105 3.94 9.26 -0.87
CA CYS A 105 2.59 9.72 -1.18
C CYS A 105 2.60 10.88 -2.20
N ALA A 106 3.52 11.83 -2.07
CA ALA A 106 3.64 12.95 -3.00
C ALA A 106 4.04 12.48 -4.42
N VAL A 107 5.00 11.56 -4.54
CA VAL A 107 5.43 10.98 -5.82
C VAL A 107 4.28 10.22 -6.50
N VAL A 108 3.50 9.44 -5.76
CA VAL A 108 2.36 8.70 -6.32
C VAL A 108 1.29 9.65 -6.86
N VAL A 109 0.93 10.69 -6.10
CA VAL A 109 -0.11 11.65 -6.50
C VAL A 109 0.33 12.49 -7.70
N THR A 110 1.60 12.89 -7.75
CA THR A 110 2.15 13.61 -8.91
C THR A 110 2.20 12.73 -10.16
N GLY A 111 2.56 11.44 -10.03
CA GLY A 111 2.54 10.47 -11.14
C GLY A 111 1.13 10.21 -11.68
N ILE A 112 0.11 10.10 -10.82
CA ILE A 112 -1.28 9.96 -11.29
C ILE A 112 -1.75 11.23 -12.01
N GLY A 113 -1.41 12.40 -11.47
CA GLY A 113 -1.75 13.69 -12.07
C GLY A 113 -1.14 13.87 -13.46
N SER A 114 0.12 13.48 -13.68
CA SER A 114 0.74 13.57 -14.99
C SER A 114 0.07 12.66 -16.02
N TYR A 115 -0.29 11.42 -15.65
CA TYR A 115 -1.05 10.54 -16.54
C TYR A 115 -2.43 11.08 -16.89
N LEU A 116 -3.14 11.72 -15.95
CA LEU A 116 -4.44 12.32 -16.25
C LEU A 116 -4.34 13.53 -17.16
N ASN A 117 -3.33 14.37 -16.98
CA ASN A 117 -3.07 15.46 -17.91
C ASN A 117 -2.80 14.93 -19.32
N SER A 118 -1.99 13.87 -19.46
CA SER A 118 -1.76 13.23 -20.76
C SER A 118 -3.01 12.56 -21.35
N LEU A 119 -3.88 11.99 -20.52
CA LEU A 119 -5.11 11.33 -20.97
C LEU A 119 -6.19 12.30 -21.43
N LEU A 120 -6.28 13.46 -20.78
CA LEU A 120 -7.30 14.47 -21.04
C LEU A 120 -6.81 15.60 -21.95
N ASP A 121 -5.57 15.49 -22.45
CA ASP A 121 -4.88 16.52 -23.25
C ASP A 121 -4.92 17.91 -22.58
N LEU A 122 -4.75 17.90 -21.25
CA LEU A 122 -4.78 19.10 -20.41
C LEU A 122 -3.36 19.59 -20.15
N ASP A 123 -3.20 20.92 -20.09
CA ASP A 123 -1.92 21.55 -19.82
C ASP A 123 -1.42 21.25 -18.39
N SER A 124 -0.11 21.38 -18.16
CA SER A 124 0.53 21.02 -16.89
C SER A 124 0.06 21.90 -15.70
N ASP A 125 -0.60 23.02 -15.96
CA ASP A 125 -1.11 23.97 -14.96
C ASP A 125 -2.21 23.38 -14.06
N TYR A 126 -2.88 22.30 -14.47
CA TYR A 126 -3.90 21.63 -13.66
C TYR A 126 -3.34 20.69 -12.58
N GLY A 127 -2.00 20.59 -12.45
CA GLY A 127 -1.34 19.74 -11.45
C GLY A 127 -1.88 19.89 -10.01
N PRO A 128 -1.98 21.11 -9.45
CA PRO A 128 -2.49 21.33 -8.09
C PRO A 128 -3.93 20.84 -7.87
N LEU A 129 -4.77 20.90 -8.90
CA LEU A 129 -6.15 20.42 -8.84
C LEU A 129 -6.18 18.90 -8.67
N TRP A 130 -5.40 18.16 -9.45
CA TRP A 130 -5.29 16.71 -9.31
C TRP A 130 -4.76 16.31 -7.94
N TRP A 131 -3.78 17.03 -7.40
CA TRP A 131 -3.24 16.72 -6.08
C TRP A 131 -4.31 16.79 -4.99
N CYS A 132 -5.11 17.87 -4.98
CA CYS A 132 -6.23 18.02 -4.05
C CYS A 132 -7.26 16.89 -4.20
N VAL A 133 -7.66 16.55 -5.43
CA VAL A 133 -8.65 15.50 -5.70
C VAL A 133 -8.18 14.14 -5.18
N PHE A 134 -6.96 13.73 -5.52
CA PHE A 134 -6.44 12.43 -5.11
C PHE A 134 -6.13 12.35 -3.61
N TYR A 135 -5.62 13.43 -2.99
CA TYR A 135 -5.44 13.43 -1.54
C TYR A 135 -6.77 13.27 -0.80
N VAL A 136 -7.81 14.00 -1.19
CA VAL A 136 -9.14 13.85 -0.58
C VAL A 136 -9.67 12.43 -0.80
N LEU A 137 -9.55 11.90 -2.02
CA LEU A 137 -9.98 10.54 -2.34
C LEU A 137 -9.28 9.49 -1.46
N PHE A 138 -7.95 9.53 -1.37
CA PHE A 138 -7.18 8.57 -0.58
C PHE A 138 -7.42 8.71 0.92
N VAL A 139 -7.59 9.93 1.43
CA VAL A 139 -7.94 10.14 2.85
C VAL A 139 -9.31 9.58 3.16
N VAL A 140 -10.33 9.86 2.33
CA VAL A 140 -11.68 9.31 2.50
C VAL A 140 -11.65 7.78 2.47
N LEU A 141 -10.94 7.19 1.51
CA LEU A 141 -10.80 5.74 1.39
C LEU A 141 -10.13 5.13 2.64
N ASN A 142 -9.08 5.77 3.16
CA ASN A 142 -8.40 5.33 4.39
C ASN A 142 -9.31 5.41 5.63
N VAL A 143 -10.17 6.42 5.74
CA VAL A 143 -11.10 6.57 6.86
C VAL A 143 -12.25 5.55 6.80
N VAL A 144 -12.71 5.18 5.59
CA VAL A 144 -13.86 4.28 5.39
C VAL A 144 -13.56 2.83 5.79
N GLY A 145 -12.32 2.35 5.69
CA GLY A 145 -11.96 1.05 6.27
C GLY A 145 -10.67 0.43 5.72
N ILE A 146 -9.81 -0.02 6.63
CA ILE A 146 -8.50 -0.58 6.29
C ILE A 146 -8.57 -1.93 5.55
N GLU A 147 -9.63 -2.70 5.78
CA GLU A 147 -9.89 -3.96 5.06
C GLU A 147 -10.16 -3.72 3.57
N LEU A 148 -10.84 -2.62 3.24
CA LEU A 148 -11.14 -2.24 1.86
C LEU A 148 -9.85 -1.86 1.14
N SER A 149 -9.00 -1.03 1.76
CA SER A 149 -7.71 -0.63 1.22
C SER A 149 -6.84 -1.83 0.83
N PHE A 150 -6.76 -2.84 1.71
CA PHE A 150 -5.98 -4.04 1.43
C PHE A 150 -6.53 -4.87 0.26
N ARG A 151 -7.85 -5.01 0.14
CA ARG A 151 -8.47 -5.76 -0.97
C ARG A 151 -8.29 -5.05 -2.29
N ILE A 152 -8.47 -3.72 -2.30
CA ILE A 152 -8.22 -2.88 -3.45
C ILE A 152 -6.76 -3.02 -3.87
N GLN A 153 -5.80 -2.90 -2.95
CA GLN A 153 -4.38 -3.06 -3.23
C GLN A 153 -4.04 -4.41 -3.89
N LEU A 154 -4.64 -5.50 -3.42
CA LEU A 154 -4.44 -6.81 -4.01
C LEU A 154 -5.00 -6.89 -5.43
N PHE A 155 -6.23 -6.41 -5.61
CA PHE A 155 -6.88 -6.38 -6.91
C PHE A 155 -6.07 -5.58 -7.94
N THR A 156 -5.59 -4.41 -7.54
CA THR A 156 -4.85 -3.51 -8.44
C THR A 156 -3.50 -4.07 -8.82
N THR A 157 -2.82 -4.73 -7.89
CA THR A 157 -1.56 -5.40 -8.18
C THR A 157 -1.75 -6.53 -9.18
N VAL A 158 -2.80 -7.34 -9.03
CA VAL A 158 -3.13 -8.40 -10.00
C VAL A 158 -3.45 -7.81 -11.36
N LEU A 159 -4.24 -6.73 -11.40
CA LEU A 159 -4.54 -6.03 -12.64
C LEU A 159 -3.25 -5.52 -13.30
N SER A 160 -2.40 -4.80 -12.58
CA SER A 160 -1.14 -4.28 -13.13
C SER A 160 -0.22 -5.38 -13.66
N VAL A 161 -0.17 -6.55 -13.02
CA VAL A 161 0.55 -7.72 -13.55
C VAL A 161 -0.04 -8.18 -14.88
N ILE A 162 -1.37 -8.27 -14.99
CA ILE A 162 -2.04 -8.62 -16.25
C ILE A 162 -1.71 -7.58 -17.32
N LEU A 163 -1.72 -6.28 -16.98
CA LEU A 163 -1.39 -5.21 -17.93
C LEU A 163 0.05 -5.27 -18.41
N LEU A 164 1.01 -5.62 -17.55
CA LEU A 164 2.39 -5.84 -17.97
C LEU A 164 2.53 -7.06 -18.90
N LEU A 165 1.81 -8.15 -18.60
CA LEU A 165 1.84 -9.36 -19.42
C LEU A 165 1.18 -9.16 -20.80
N VAL A 166 0.09 -8.39 -20.87
CA VAL A 166 -0.63 -8.09 -22.11
C VAL A 166 0.07 -6.96 -22.89
N GLY A 167 0.44 -5.88 -22.21
CA GLY A 167 1.09 -4.70 -22.79
C GLY A 167 2.53 -4.94 -23.30
N ALA A 168 3.12 -6.09 -22.99
CA ALA A 168 4.32 -6.59 -23.68
C ALA A 168 4.08 -6.81 -25.20
N GLN A 169 2.81 -6.88 -25.65
CA GLN A 169 2.43 -6.70 -27.04
C GLN A 169 1.96 -5.25 -27.27
N SER A 170 2.71 -4.49 -28.06
CA SER A 170 2.58 -3.05 -28.26
C SER A 170 1.22 -2.58 -28.83
N ASN A 171 0.62 -1.59 -28.15
CA ASN A 171 -0.48 -0.64 -28.49
C ASN A 171 -1.62 -0.56 -27.44
N ASP A 172 -1.71 -1.48 -26.47
CA ASP A 172 -2.84 -1.53 -25.52
C ASP A 172 -2.60 -0.84 -24.16
N PHE A 173 -1.44 -0.21 -23.98
CA PHE A 173 -1.04 0.40 -22.70
C PHE A 173 -2.01 1.51 -22.23
N LEU A 174 -2.48 2.37 -23.14
CA LEU A 174 -3.46 3.42 -22.80
C LEU A 174 -4.85 2.85 -22.47
N ALA A 175 -5.30 1.82 -23.18
CA ALA A 175 -6.57 1.14 -22.88
C ALA A 175 -6.53 0.48 -21.49
N SER A 176 -5.37 0.00 -21.08
CA SER A 176 -5.16 -0.64 -19.79
C SER A 176 -5.22 0.32 -18.59
N VAL A 177 -4.65 1.52 -18.74
CA VAL A 177 -4.67 2.57 -17.71
C VAL A 177 -6.08 3.14 -17.54
N ILE A 178 -6.80 3.38 -18.63
CA ILE A 178 -8.20 3.84 -18.62
C ILE A 178 -9.10 2.76 -18.00
N GLY A 179 -8.89 1.49 -18.38
CA GLY A 179 -9.61 0.35 -17.80
C GLY A 179 -9.42 0.26 -16.29
N ALA A 180 -8.19 0.44 -15.80
CA ALA A 180 -7.90 0.39 -14.37
C ALA A 180 -8.61 1.50 -13.56
N ILE A 181 -8.63 2.74 -14.06
CA ILE A 181 -9.29 3.88 -13.40
C ILE A 181 -10.81 3.68 -13.36
N VAL A 182 -11.43 3.28 -14.47
CA VAL A 182 -12.88 3.05 -14.55
C VAL A 182 -13.29 1.86 -13.66
N PHE A 183 -12.49 0.80 -13.64
CA PHE A 183 -12.76 -0.37 -12.81
C PHE A 183 -12.61 -0.05 -11.31
N PHE A 184 -11.66 0.80 -10.93
CA PHE A 184 -11.52 1.31 -9.56
C PHE A 184 -12.75 2.10 -9.10
N ALA A 185 -13.25 2.98 -9.97
CA ALA A 185 -14.43 3.78 -9.69
C ALA A 185 -15.68 2.88 -9.53
N LEU A 186 -15.85 1.90 -10.42
CA LEU A 186 -16.96 0.95 -10.35
C LEU A 186 -16.87 0.00 -9.16
N GLY A 187 -15.68 -0.52 -8.84
CA GLY A 187 -15.44 -1.38 -7.67
C GLY A 187 -15.69 -0.66 -6.36
N GLY A 188 -15.29 0.62 -6.26
CA GLY A 188 -15.60 1.48 -5.12
C GLY A 188 -17.11 1.71 -4.96
N VAL A 189 -17.82 2.00 -6.05
CA VAL A 189 -19.28 2.23 -6.04
C VAL A 189 -20.06 0.95 -5.72
N TYR A 190 -19.72 -0.17 -6.35
CA TYR A 190 -20.35 -1.47 -6.08
C TYR A 190 -20.18 -1.88 -4.62
N TYR A 191 -18.99 -1.73 -4.06
CA TYR A 191 -18.74 -2.04 -2.66
C TYR A 191 -19.55 -1.15 -1.70
N PHE A 192 -19.65 0.15 -1.98
CA PHE A 192 -20.46 1.06 -1.16
C PHE A 192 -21.95 0.71 -1.18
N HIS A 193 -22.46 0.28 -2.33
CA HIS A 193 -23.87 -0.08 -2.49
C HIS A 193 -24.18 -1.47 -1.92
N SER A 194 -23.26 -2.42 -2.08
CA SER A 194 -23.48 -3.83 -1.73
C SER A 194 -22.93 -4.25 -0.38
N VAL A 195 -22.09 -3.48 0.32
CA VAL A 195 -21.48 -3.95 1.60
C VAL A 195 -21.85 -3.08 2.80
N LYS A 196 -22.01 -1.77 2.61
CA LYS A 196 -22.46 -0.84 3.66
C LYS A 196 -23.76 -1.27 4.37
N PRO A 197 -24.80 -1.83 3.70
CA PRO A 197 -26.00 -2.29 4.41
C PRO A 197 -25.77 -3.54 5.29
N TYR A 198 -24.76 -4.37 5.00
CA TYR A 198 -24.49 -5.58 5.77
C TYR A 198 -23.60 -5.34 7.01
N LEU A 199 -22.81 -4.27 7.04
CA LEU A 199 -22.05 -3.88 8.24
C LEU A 199 -22.95 -3.45 9.40
N GLY A 200 -24.09 -2.79 9.10
CA GLY A 200 -25.08 -2.42 10.11
C GLY A 200 -25.74 -3.66 10.75
N ALA A 201 -26.08 -4.65 9.92
CA ALA A 201 -26.68 -5.91 10.38
C ALA A 201 -25.69 -6.76 11.20
N ALA A 202 -24.41 -6.84 10.78
CA ALA A 202 -23.38 -7.58 11.51
C ALA A 202 -23.09 -6.97 12.90
N LYS A 203 -23.12 -5.64 13.03
CA LYS A 203 -22.96 -4.94 14.32
C LYS A 203 -24.16 -5.22 15.24
N ALA A 204 -25.38 -5.20 14.70
CA ALA A 204 -26.61 -5.48 15.45
C ALA A 204 -26.71 -6.93 15.98
N ILE A 205 -26.08 -7.89 15.31
CA ILE A 205 -26.03 -9.30 15.74
C ILE A 205 -24.92 -9.54 16.78
N ARG A 206 -23.80 -8.83 16.67
CA ARG A 206 -22.63 -9.03 17.54
C ARG A 206 -22.82 -8.43 18.94
N ASP A 207 -23.42 -7.26 19.04
CA ASP A 207 -23.51 -6.52 20.30
C ASP A 207 -24.32 -7.26 21.40
N PRO A 208 -25.41 -8.00 21.10
CA PRO A 208 -26.10 -8.87 22.07
C PRO A 208 -25.33 -10.14 22.48
N LEU A 209 -24.48 -10.68 21.59
CA LEU A 209 -23.71 -11.90 21.85
C LEU A 209 -22.51 -11.66 22.79
N LEU A 210 -21.96 -10.44 22.78
CA LEU A 210 -20.90 -10.04 23.72
C LEU A 210 -21.47 -9.77 25.12
N SER A 211 -22.73 -9.35 25.23
CA SER A 211 -23.39 -9.14 26.52
C SER A 211 -23.81 -10.45 27.21
N SER A 212 -24.04 -11.53 26.45
CA SER A 212 -24.39 -12.84 27.00
C SER A 212 -23.17 -13.66 27.42
N SER A 213 -22.01 -13.45 26.77
CA SER A 213 -20.74 -14.09 27.17
C SER A 213 -20.19 -13.57 28.50
N ASP A 214 -20.52 -12.34 28.91
CA ASP A 214 -20.15 -11.80 30.23
C ASP A 214 -20.95 -12.44 31.40
N VAL A 215 -22.11 -13.06 31.12
CA VAL A 215 -22.91 -13.76 32.14
C VAL A 215 -22.39 -15.18 32.40
N ALA A 216 -21.73 -15.80 31.41
CA ALA A 216 -21.17 -17.15 31.54
C ALA A 216 -19.93 -17.24 32.46
N HIS A 217 -19.34 -16.09 32.84
CA HIS A 217 -18.22 -16.03 33.78
C HIS A 217 -18.63 -15.79 35.25
N LYS A 218 -19.94 -15.83 35.55
CA LYS A 218 -20.48 -15.57 36.91
C LYS A 218 -21.20 -16.75 37.57
N ILE A 219 -20.96 -17.98 37.12
CA ILE A 219 -21.38 -19.22 37.80
C ILE A 219 -20.14 -20.01 38.19
#